data_AF-A0A7Y4U6Y2-F1
#
_entry.id   AF-A0A7Y4U6Y2-F1
#
_cell.length_a   1.000
_cell.length_b   1.000
_cell.length_c   1.000
_cell.angle_alpha   90.00
_cell.angle_beta   90.00
_cell.angle_gamma   90.00
#
_symmetry.space_group_name_H-M   'P 1'
#
loop_
_entity.id
_entity.type
_entity.pdbx_description
1 polymer ?
#
loop_
_entity_poly.entity_id
_entity_poly.type
_entity_poly.pdbx_seq_one_letter_code
_entity_poly.pdbx_strand_id
1 'polypeptide(L)'
;SLREPTFAFHCYVGETDAQAEQEARAYIQQYVDTRAVGNTKSFAELQEKGLIIVGGPDRCLRLLRRLEQWGARRILAIFNYGGMPQSLVLRSMERFAKEVVPAIQQ
;
A
#
# COMPACT_ATOMS: atom_id res chain seq x y z
N SER A 1 2.70 28.44 -9.91
CA SER A 1 3.40 27.17 -9.67
C SER A 1 2.45 26.25 -8.93
N LEU A 2 1.79 25.30 -9.61
CA LEU A 2 0.99 24.28 -8.94
C LEU A 2 1.94 23.25 -8.35
N ARG A 3 1.85 23.03 -7.03
CA ARG A 3 2.64 21.98 -6.36
C ARG A 3 2.30 20.63 -6.98
N GLU A 4 3.30 19.80 -7.25
CA GLU A 4 3.10 18.44 -7.77
C GLU A 4 2.09 17.67 -6.91
N PRO A 5 1.11 16.93 -7.46
CA PRO A 5 0.15 16.19 -6.65
C PRO A 5 0.85 15.10 -5.80
N THR A 6 0.33 14.88 -4.59
CA THR A 6 0.72 13.73 -3.75
C THR A 6 -0.41 12.72 -3.75
N PHE A 7 -0.11 11.48 -4.11
CA PHE A 7 -1.07 10.39 -4.11
C PHE A 7 -0.91 9.54 -2.84
N ALA A 8 -1.99 9.33 -2.11
CA ALA A 8 -1.96 8.55 -0.87
C ALA A 8 -2.49 7.13 -1.09
N PHE A 9 -1.76 6.14 -0.60
CA PHE A 9 -2.13 4.73 -0.71
C PHE A 9 -1.98 4.03 0.63
N HIS A 10 -2.93 3.16 0.95
CA HIS A 10 -2.75 2.17 2.02
C HIS A 10 -1.68 1.17 1.58
N CYS A 11 -0.66 1.01 2.41
CA CYS A 11 0.54 0.26 2.09
C CYS A 11 0.75 -0.87 3.11
N TYR A 12 1.10 -2.06 2.63
CA TYR A 12 1.62 -3.15 3.46
C TYR A 12 2.62 -4.00 2.67
N VAL A 13 3.83 -4.18 3.22
CA VAL A 13 4.88 -4.99 2.61
C VAL A 13 5.16 -6.22 3.48
N GLY A 14 4.75 -7.39 3.00
CA GLY A 14 5.10 -8.69 3.58
C GLY A 14 6.33 -9.31 2.91
N GLU A 15 6.76 -10.49 3.32
CA GLU A 15 7.83 -11.26 2.65
C GLU A 15 7.39 -11.73 1.27
N THR A 16 6.13 -12.13 1.17
CA THR A 16 5.51 -12.62 -0.06
C THR A 16 4.15 -11.96 -0.25
N ASP A 17 3.62 -12.03 -1.47
CA ASP A 17 2.28 -11.54 -1.77
C ASP A 17 1.21 -12.22 -0.90
N ALA A 18 1.34 -13.53 -0.71
CA ALA A 18 0.41 -14.33 0.10
C ALA A 18 0.43 -13.92 1.58
N GLN A 19 1.63 -13.76 2.16
CA GLN A 19 1.75 -13.31 3.55
C GLN A 19 1.23 -11.87 3.72
N ALA A 20 1.58 -10.97 2.81
CA ALA A 20 1.12 -9.58 2.87
C ALA A 20 -0.40 -9.49 2.85
N GLU A 21 -1.05 -10.28 2.00
CA GLU A 21 -2.51 -10.37 1.96
C GLU A 21 -3.08 -10.96 3.26
N GLN A 22 -2.55 -12.10 3.73
CA GLN A 22 -3.00 -12.75 4.95
C GLN A 22 -2.98 -11.79 6.15
N GLU A 23 -1.94 -10.96 6.24
CA GLU A 23 -1.74 -10.03 7.36
C GLU A 23 -2.52 -8.72 7.22
N ALA A 24 -2.74 -8.22 6.01
CA ALA A 24 -3.35 -6.90 5.78
C ALA A 24 -4.86 -6.94 5.48
N ARG A 25 -5.36 -8.03 4.88
CA ARG A 25 -6.71 -8.10 4.29
C ARG A 25 -7.81 -7.70 5.26
N ALA A 26 -7.80 -8.25 6.48
CA ALA A 26 -8.83 -7.98 7.48
C ALA A 26 -8.87 -6.49 7.86
N TYR A 27 -7.71 -5.86 8.02
CA TYR A 27 -7.61 -4.46 8.42
C TYR A 27 -7.99 -3.51 7.28
N ILE A 28 -7.67 -3.85 6.02
CA ILE A 28 -8.10 -3.07 4.86
C ILE A 28 -9.63 -3.14 4.74
N GLN A 29 -10.21 -4.32 4.94
CA GLN A 29 -11.66 -4.50 4.89
C GLN A 29 -12.34 -3.68 6.00
N GLN A 30 -11.85 -3.76 7.24
CA GLN A 30 -12.33 -2.94 8.35
C GLN A 30 -12.25 -1.44 8.02
N TYR A 31 -11.13 -0.97 7.47
CA TYR A 31 -11.00 0.42 7.04
C TYR A 31 -12.07 0.79 5.99
N VAL A 32 -12.26 -0.02 4.95
CA VAL A 32 -13.27 0.22 3.90
C VAL A 32 -14.68 0.27 4.49
N ASP A 33 -15.02 -0.67 5.37
CA ASP A 33 -16.34 -0.77 5.99
C ASP A 33 -16.66 0.49 6.83
N THR A 34 -15.68 1.05 7.54
CA THR A 34 -15.87 2.32 8.29
C THR A 34 -16.05 3.55 7.39
N ARG A 35 -15.67 3.45 6.12
CA ARG A 35 -15.80 4.50 5.11
C ARG A 35 -16.93 4.22 4.12
N ALA A 36 -17.83 3.28 4.44
CA ALA A 36 -18.84 2.73 3.53
C ALA A 36 -19.90 3.71 2.99
N VAL A 37 -19.82 5.01 3.30
CA VAL A 37 -20.48 6.01 2.43
C VAL A 37 -19.68 6.10 1.12
N GLY A 38 -19.99 5.22 0.16
CA GLY A 38 -19.50 5.28 -1.22
C GLY A 38 -18.32 4.36 -1.59
N ASN A 39 -17.85 3.48 -0.70
CA ASN A 39 -16.82 2.49 -1.06
C ASN A 39 -17.18 1.08 -0.59
N THR A 40 -17.59 0.23 -1.54
CA THR A 40 -18.00 -1.18 -1.32
C THR A 40 -17.01 -2.19 -1.91
N LYS A 41 -15.80 -1.74 -2.29
CA LYS A 41 -14.82 -2.59 -2.98
C LYS A 41 -14.24 -3.62 -2.02
N SER A 42 -14.20 -4.86 -2.47
CA SER A 42 -13.44 -5.92 -1.81
C SER A 42 -11.93 -5.64 -1.85
N PHE A 43 -11.18 -6.28 -0.95
CA PHE A 43 -9.71 -6.27 -1.00
C PHE A 43 -9.17 -6.65 -2.38
N ALA A 44 -9.74 -7.68 -3.02
CA ALA A 44 -9.32 -8.14 -4.34
C ALA A 44 -9.51 -7.06 -5.41
N GLU A 45 -10.67 -6.39 -5.43
CA GLU A 45 -10.92 -5.28 -6.37
C GLU A 45 -9.99 -4.08 -6.13
N LEU A 46 -9.71 -3.75 -4.86
CA LEU A 46 -8.74 -2.70 -4.51
C LEU A 46 -7.34 -3.04 -5.03
N GLN A 47 -6.94 -4.29 -4.87
CA GLN A 47 -5.63 -4.79 -5.26
C GLN A 47 -5.48 -4.89 -6.78
N GLU A 48 -6.52 -5.35 -7.49
CA GLU A 48 -6.60 -5.43 -8.95
C GLU A 48 -6.55 -4.04 -9.59
N LYS A 49 -7.33 -3.09 -9.05
CA LYS A 49 -7.40 -1.70 -9.55
C LYS A 49 -6.19 -0.84 -9.14
N GLY A 50 -5.25 -1.38 -8.37
CA GLY A 50 -4.08 -0.64 -7.89
C GLY A 50 -4.42 0.51 -6.92
N LEU A 51 -5.53 0.37 -6.17
CA LEU A 51 -5.99 1.35 -5.19
C LEU A 51 -5.33 1.17 -3.80
N ILE A 52 -4.61 0.07 -3.63
CA ILE A 52 -3.77 -0.24 -2.45
C ILE A 52 -2.43 -0.81 -2.91
N ILE A 53 -1.39 -0.63 -2.09
CA ILE A 53 -0.05 -1.17 -2.31
C ILE A 53 0.19 -2.26 -1.26
N VAL A 54 -0.30 -3.47 -1.54
CA VAL A 54 -0.18 -4.62 -0.62
C VAL A 54 0.47 -5.80 -1.33
N GLY A 55 1.59 -6.28 -0.85
CA GLY A 55 2.29 -7.43 -1.45
C GLY A 55 3.68 -7.66 -0.88
N GLY A 56 4.43 -8.55 -1.53
CA GLY A 56 5.88 -8.64 -1.36
C GLY A 56 6.59 -7.42 -1.97
N PRO A 57 7.91 -7.29 -1.72
CA PRO A 57 8.70 -6.14 -2.19
C PRO A 57 8.60 -5.92 -3.71
N ASP A 58 8.74 -6.99 -4.50
CA ASP A 58 8.70 -6.91 -5.97
C ASP A 58 7.34 -6.44 -6.50
N ARG A 59 6.24 -6.91 -5.91
CA ARG A 59 4.89 -6.48 -6.29
C ARG A 59 4.70 -5.00 -5.95
N CYS A 60 5.11 -4.57 -4.77
CA CYS A 60 5.03 -3.16 -4.37
C CYS A 60 5.86 -2.28 -5.32
N LEU A 61 7.08 -2.69 -5.66
CA LEU A 61 7.94 -1.97 -6.59
C LEU A 61 7.31 -1.85 -7.98
N ARG A 62 6.74 -2.93 -8.53
CA ARG A 62 6.04 -2.89 -9.84
C ARG A 62 4.89 -1.89 -9.85
N LEU A 63 4.11 -1.83 -8.77
CA LEU A 63 3.02 -0.85 -8.64
C LEU A 63 3.54 0.58 -8.58
N LEU A 64 4.57 0.83 -7.77
CA LEU A 64 5.20 2.15 -7.66
C LEU A 64 5.80 2.63 -8.99
N ARG A 65 6.49 1.74 -9.72
CA ARG A 65 7.02 2.03 -11.06
C ARG A 65 5.91 2.35 -12.07
N ARG A 66 4.77 1.66 -12.00
CA ARG A 66 3.60 1.97 -12.83
C ARG A 66 3.03 3.36 -12.51
N LEU A 67 2.94 3.71 -11.22
CA LEU A 67 2.51 5.05 -10.80
C LEU A 67 3.50 6.13 -11.28
N GLU A 68 4.80 5.87 -11.18
CA GLU A 68 5.85 6.75 -11.70
C GLU A 68 5.73 6.98 -13.22
N GLN A 69 5.49 5.91 -13.99
CA GLN A 69 5.26 5.98 -15.44
C GLN A 69 4.01 6.81 -15.79
N TRP A 70 3.03 6.87 -14.90
CA TRP A 70 1.83 7.70 -15.05
C TRP A 70 2.00 9.13 -14.52
N GLY A 71 3.22 9.51 -14.14
CA GLY A 71 3.55 10.87 -13.71
C GLY A 71 3.44 11.11 -12.21
N ALA A 72 3.19 10.09 -11.39
CA ALA A 72 3.25 10.25 -9.94
C ALA A 72 4.70 10.48 -9.50
N ARG A 73 4.98 11.67 -8.96
CA ARG A 73 6.29 12.02 -8.39
C ARG A 73 6.33 11.96 -6.87
N ARG A 74 5.17 12.04 -6.21
CA ARG A 74 5.05 12.05 -4.75
C ARG A 74 3.98 11.07 -4.30
N ILE A 75 4.36 10.14 -3.44
CA ILE A 75 3.46 9.17 -2.82
C ILE A 75 3.52 9.30 -1.31
N LEU A 76 2.35 9.24 -0.67
CA LEU A 76 2.20 9.04 0.77
C LEU A 76 1.80 7.59 1.01
N ALA A 77 2.67 6.82 1.68
CA ALA A 77 2.39 5.45 2.08
C ALA A 77 1.78 5.43 3.50
N ILE A 78 0.53 5.01 3.61
CA ILE A 78 -0.21 4.90 4.86
C ILE A 78 -0.09 3.46 5.37
N PHE A 79 0.73 3.24 6.39
CA PHE A 79 1.02 1.90 6.94
C PHE A 79 0.09 1.46 8.07
N ASN A 80 -0.60 2.40 8.71
CA ASN A 80 -1.57 2.11 9.76
C ASN A 80 -2.91 2.72 9.38
N TYR A 81 -3.92 1.87 9.25
CA TYR A 81 -5.29 2.25 8.88
C TYR A 81 -6.34 1.77 9.89
N GLY A 82 -5.91 1.50 11.13
CA GLY A 82 -6.77 1.15 12.26
C GLY A 82 -6.80 -0.33 12.58
N GLY A 83 -6.87 -0.67 13.88
CA GLY A 83 -6.97 -2.06 14.37
C GLY A 83 -5.70 -2.92 14.22
N MET A 84 -4.70 -2.46 13.46
CA MET A 84 -3.46 -3.20 13.24
C MET A 84 -2.56 -3.24 14.47
N PRO A 85 -2.04 -4.43 14.87
CA PRO A 85 -0.96 -4.52 15.84
C PRO A 85 0.26 -3.70 15.39
N GLN A 86 0.83 -2.93 16.32
CA GLN A 86 1.96 -2.05 16.03
C GLN A 86 3.17 -2.81 15.44
N SER A 87 3.39 -4.05 15.86
CA SER A 87 4.46 -4.91 15.34
C SER A 87 4.32 -5.19 13.84
N LEU A 88 3.10 -5.38 13.32
CA LEU A 88 2.85 -5.54 11.89
C LEU A 88 3.15 -4.26 11.12
N VAL A 89 2.71 -3.12 11.64
CA VAL A 89 2.96 -1.81 11.05
C VAL A 89 4.46 -1.54 10.95
N LEU A 90 5.20 -1.70 12.05
CA LEU A 90 6.64 -1.45 12.09
C LEU A 90 7.42 -2.40 11.18
N ARG A 91 7.06 -3.69 11.16
CA ARG A 91 7.71 -4.67 10.28
C ARG A 91 7.50 -4.35 8.80
N SER A 92 6.28 -3.94 8.43
CA SER A 92 5.96 -3.51 7.07
C SER A 92 6.71 -2.23 6.67
N MET A 93 6.78 -1.24 7.57
CA MET A 93 7.56 -0.02 7.36
C MET A 93 9.06 -0.31 7.20
N GLU A 94 9.62 -1.16 8.05
CA GLU A 94 11.03 -1.56 7.98
C GLU A 94 11.33 -2.26 6.65
N ARG A 95 10.47 -3.18 6.23
CA ARG A 95 10.60 -3.87 4.95
C ARG A 95 10.52 -2.92 3.77
N PHE A 96 9.54 -2.01 3.77
CA PHE A 96 9.41 -0.98 2.75
C PHE A 96 10.68 -0.12 2.66
N ALA A 97 11.20 0.33 3.80
CA ALA A 97 12.39 1.16 3.86
C ALA A 97 13.67 0.44 3.39
N LYS A 98 13.80 -0.86 3.70
CA LYS A 98 15.00 -1.67 3.36
C LYS A 98 14.98 -2.21 1.93
N GLU A 99 13.82 -2.61 1.43
CA GLU A 99 13.72 -3.39 0.19
C GLU A 99 13.08 -2.60 -0.96
N VAL A 100 12.07 -1.76 -0.67
CA VAL A 100 11.30 -1.08 -1.72
C VAL A 100 11.83 0.32 -2.03
N VAL A 101 12.10 1.14 -1.01
CA VAL A 101 12.58 2.52 -1.18
C VAL A 101 13.91 2.58 -1.95
N PRO A 102 14.93 1.77 -1.65
CA PRO A 102 16.18 1.81 -2.40
C PRO A 102 16.00 1.37 -3.85
N ALA A 103 15.09 0.42 -4.12
CA ALA A 103 14.87 -0.14 -5.45
C ALA A 103 14.07 0.78 -6.38
N ILE A 104 13.21 1.66 -5.85
CA ILE A 104 12.47 2.66 -6.65
C ILE A 104 13.33 3.90 -6.96
N GLN A 105 14.35 4.17 -6.14
CA GLN A 105 15.25 5.32 -6.30
C GLN A 105 16.44 5.07 -7.24
N GLN A 106 16.65 3.81 -7.64
CA GLN A 106 17.59 3.42 -8.69
C GLN A 106 17.04 3.74 -10.07
#